data_AF-A0A0Q5F004-F1
#
_entry.id   AF-A0A0Q5F004-F1
#
_cell.length_a   1.000
_cell.length_b   1.000
_cell.length_c   1.000
_cell.angle_alpha   90.00
_cell.angle_beta   90.00
_cell.angle_gamma   90.00
#
_symmetry.space_group_name_H-M   'P 1'
#
loop_
_entity.id
_entity.type
_entity.pdbx_description
1 polymer ?
#
loop_
_entity_poly.entity_id
_entity_poly.type
_entity_poly.pdbx_seq_one_letter_code
_entity_poly.pdbx_strand_id
1 'polypeptide(L)'
;MHDPIRILDIAQSDWVALRDRLAGQGWTLEKGGGLDHAWATLTRGELLIEMDYDVWFEGEIAYARAQAPAIEALLPTPAPAKHLHDNPL
;
A
#
# COMPACT_ATOMS: atom_id res chain seq x y z
N MET A 1 6.82 -15.88 12.59
CA MET A 1 7.15 -15.56 11.18
C MET A 1 5.87 -15.07 10.55
N HIS A 2 5.70 -13.75 10.39
CA HIS A 2 4.56 -13.23 9.64
C HIS A 2 4.85 -13.44 8.15
N ASP A 3 3.91 -14.03 7.42
CA ASP A 3 3.92 -14.17 5.96
C ASP A 3 3.05 -13.03 5.39
N PRO A 4 3.64 -11.88 5.03
CA PRO A 4 2.88 -10.76 4.48
C PRO A 4 2.57 -10.99 3.00
N ILE A 5 1.39 -10.55 2.57
CA ILE A 5 1.15 -10.26 1.16
C ILE A 5 1.77 -8.90 0.89
N ARG A 6 2.53 -8.80 -0.21
CA ARG A 6 3.15 -7.56 -0.69
C ARG A 6 2.71 -7.28 -2.12
N ILE A 7 2.38 -6.03 -2.38
CA ILE A 7 2.16 -5.49 -3.71
C ILE A 7 3.22 -4.42 -3.90
N LEU A 8 4.05 -4.60 -4.92
CA LEU A 8 5.24 -3.79 -5.21
C LEU A 8 5.02 -3.01 -6.51
N ASP A 9 6.00 -2.18 -6.87
CA ASP A 9 6.05 -1.45 -8.14
C ASP A 9 4.83 -0.54 -8.34
N ILE A 10 4.41 0.12 -7.26
CA ILE A 10 3.28 1.05 -7.28
C ILE A 10 3.83 2.45 -7.56
N ALA A 11 3.42 3.04 -8.69
CA ALA A 11 3.75 4.42 -9.02
C ALA A 11 3.38 5.37 -7.87
N GLN A 12 4.21 6.38 -7.61
CA GLN A 12 4.03 7.30 -6.49
C GLN A 12 2.63 7.92 -6.46
N SER A 13 2.08 8.30 -7.61
CA SER A 13 0.75 8.87 -7.72
C SER A 13 -0.35 7.90 -7.27
N ASP A 14 -0.23 6.62 -7.63
CA ASP A 14 -1.20 5.59 -7.28
C ASP A 14 -1.06 5.19 -5.81
N TRP A 15 0.17 5.15 -5.30
CA TRP A 15 0.46 4.93 -3.88
C TRP A 15 -0.18 6.02 -3.01
N VAL A 16 0.02 7.30 -3.37
CA VAL A 16 -0.58 8.45 -2.69
C VAL A 16 -2.11 8.42 -2.82
N ALA A 17 -2.63 8.17 -4.02
CA ALA A 17 -4.06 8.15 -4.27
C ALA A 17 -4.77 7.03 -3.49
N LEU A 18 -4.17 5.84 -3.41
CA LEU A 18 -4.69 4.72 -2.63
C LEU A 18 -4.72 5.07 -1.13
N ARG A 19 -3.62 5.58 -0.61
CA ARG A 19 -3.50 5.99 0.80
C ARG A 19 -4.59 6.98 1.18
N ASP A 20 -4.75 8.04 0.40
CA ASP A 20 -5.69 9.12 0.68
C ASP A 20 -7.14 8.66 0.47
N ARG A 21 -7.39 7.75 -0.48
CA ARG A 21 -8.71 7.13 -0.69
C ARG A 21 -9.11 6.24 0.48
N LEU A 22 -8.19 5.42 1.00
CA LEU A 22 -8.43 4.58 2.18
C LEU A 22 -8.72 5.45 3.41
N ALA A 23 -7.95 6.52 3.63
CA ALA A 23 -8.23 7.49 4.68
C ALA A 23 -9.64 8.10 4.54
N GLY A 24 -10.04 8.48 3.31
CA GLY A 24 -11.39 8.95 3.02
C GLY A 24 -12.51 7.93 3.24
N GLN A 25 -12.18 6.64 3.29
CA GLN A 25 -13.12 5.54 3.58
C GLN A 25 -13.16 5.14 5.06
N GLY A 26 -12.55 5.95 5.94
CA GLY A 26 -12.60 5.76 7.39
C GLY A 26 -11.47 4.90 7.95
N TRP A 27 -10.39 4.71 7.20
CA TRP A 27 -9.14 4.19 7.77
C TRP A 27 -8.40 5.31 8.50
N THR A 28 -7.84 4.99 9.67
CA THR A 28 -6.95 5.91 10.38
C THR A 28 -5.59 5.88 9.71
N LEU A 29 -5.14 7.04 9.24
CA LEU A 29 -3.87 7.22 8.54
C LEU A 29 -2.82 7.84 9.45
N GLU A 30 -1.71 7.13 9.65
CA GLU A 30 -0.45 7.71 10.14
C GLU A 30 0.55 7.71 8.98
N LYS A 31 1.37 8.74 8.87
CA LYS A 31 2.35 8.87 7.78
C LYS A 31 3.54 9.71 8.16
N GLY A 32 4.64 9.52 7.46
CA GLY A 32 5.85 10.31 7.61
C GLY A 32 6.77 10.18 6.40
N GLY A 33 7.97 10.75 6.52
CA GLY A 33 8.99 10.77 5.47
C GLY A 33 9.12 12.12 4.76
N GLY A 34 9.79 12.10 3.60
CA GLY A 34 10.18 13.24 2.79
C GLY A 34 10.18 12.92 1.28
N LEU A 35 11.05 13.60 0.53
CA LEU A 35 11.09 13.48 -0.94
C LEU A 35 11.57 12.10 -1.43
N ASP A 36 12.61 11.55 -0.79
CA ASP A 36 13.27 10.33 -1.27
C ASP A 36 12.62 9.05 -0.72
N HIS A 37 12.06 9.15 0.48
CA HIS A 37 11.40 8.05 1.18
C HIS A 37 10.16 8.54 1.93
N ALA A 38 9.04 7.86 1.75
CA ALA A 38 7.79 8.14 2.44
C ALA A 38 7.15 6.86 2.93
N TRP A 39 6.44 6.92 4.06
CA TRP A 39 5.74 5.77 4.61
C TRP A 39 4.35 6.17 5.12
N ALA A 40 3.46 5.19 5.18
CA ALA A 40 2.16 5.33 5.80
C ALA A 40 1.70 4.01 6.42
N THR A 41 0.95 4.10 7.51
CA THR A 41 0.19 2.99 8.07
C THR A 41 -1.28 3.35 8.06
N LEU A 42 -2.12 2.40 7.66
CA LEU A 42 -3.58 2.52 7.66
C LEU A 42 -4.16 1.46 8.56
N THR A 43 -4.88 1.89 9.60
CA THR A 43 -5.55 0.99 10.54
C THR A 43 -7.06 1.13 10.49
N ARG A 44 -7.76 0.00 10.65
CA ARG A 44 -9.22 -0.04 10.77
C ARG A 44 -9.65 -1.23 11.61
N GLY A 45 -9.97 -0.97 12.88
CA GLY A 45 -10.13 -2.04 13.86
C GLY A 45 -8.81 -2.79 14.02
N GLU A 46 -8.84 -4.12 13.87
CA GLU A 46 -7.65 -4.98 13.93
C GLU A 46 -6.87 -5.05 12.60
N LEU A 47 -7.39 -4.45 11.51
CA LEU A 47 -6.74 -4.50 10.20
C LEU A 47 -5.61 -3.47 10.12
N LEU A 48 -4.49 -3.87 9.51
CA LEU A 48 -3.33 -3.04 9.26
C LEU A 48 -2.88 -3.19 7.81
N ILE A 49 -2.68 -2.05 7.15
CA ILE A 49 -1.95 -1.95 5.89
C ILE A 49 -0.72 -1.08 6.15
N GLU A 50 0.44 -1.61 5.83
CA GLU A 50 1.71 -0.89 5.81
C GLU A 50 1.98 -0.44 4.38
N MET A 51 2.41 0.80 4.20
CA MET A 51 2.74 1.37 2.91
C MET A 51 4.11 2.01 3.00
N ASP A 52 4.97 1.71 2.05
CA ASP A 52 6.30 2.29 1.93
C ASP A 52 6.49 2.80 0.50
N TYR A 53 7.26 3.87 0.33
CA TYR A 53 7.61 4.42 -0.96
C TYR A 53 9.06 4.89 -0.92
N ASP A 54 9.84 4.41 -1.87
CA ASP A 54 11.21 4.84 -2.09
C ASP A 54 11.37 5.24 -3.56
N VAL A 55 12.04 6.36 -3.84
CA VAL A 55 12.19 6.87 -5.21
C VAL A 55 12.94 5.91 -6.15
N TRP A 56 13.70 4.97 -5.59
CA TRP A 56 14.46 3.95 -6.32
C TRP A 56 13.72 2.60 -6.44
N PHE A 57 12.85 2.28 -5.48
CA PHE A 57 12.14 0.98 -5.42
C PHE A 57 10.61 1.09 -5.59
N GLU A 58 10.13 2.30 -5.90
CA GLU A 58 8.72 2.64 -6.04
C GLU A 58 7.90 2.39 -4.77
N GLY A 59 6.58 2.31 -4.91
CA GLY A 59 5.65 2.09 -3.80
C GLY A 59 5.42 0.61 -3.52
N GLU A 60 5.39 0.27 -2.23
CA GLU A 60 4.97 -1.01 -1.68
C GLU A 60 3.73 -0.82 -0.80
N ILE A 61 2.83 -1.80 -0.83
CA ILE A 61 1.86 -2.05 0.25
C ILE A 61 1.99 -3.48 0.77
N ALA A 62 1.88 -3.63 2.08
CA ALA A 62 1.98 -4.90 2.76
C ALA A 62 0.87 -5.07 3.80
N TYR A 63 0.40 -6.31 3.95
CA TYR A 63 -0.54 -6.69 5.01
C TYR A 63 -0.42 -8.19 5.32
N ALA A 64 -0.87 -8.60 6.50
CA ALA A 64 -0.79 -10.00 6.90
C ALA A 64 -1.69 -10.88 6.03
N ARG A 65 -1.19 -12.04 5.56
CA ARG A 65 -1.99 -12.99 4.76
C ARG A 65 -3.27 -13.44 5.47
N ALA A 66 -3.24 -13.54 6.81
CA ALA A 66 -4.41 -13.88 7.61
C ALA A 66 -5.54 -12.81 7.54
N GLN A 67 -5.20 -11.57 7.21
CA GLN A 67 -6.14 -10.44 7.10
C GLN A 67 -6.55 -10.19 5.64
N ALA A 68 -5.94 -10.87 4.68
CA ALA A 68 -6.12 -10.61 3.25
C ALA A 68 -7.59 -10.60 2.81
N PRO A 69 -8.45 -11.57 3.17
CA PRO A 69 -9.85 -11.53 2.74
C PRO A 69 -10.61 -10.30 3.25
N ALA A 70 -10.30 -9.85 4.47
CA ALA A 70 -10.97 -8.69 5.08
C ALA A 70 -10.45 -7.37 4.48
N ILE A 71 -9.15 -7.29 4.22
CA ILE A 71 -8.51 -6.12 3.61
C ILE A 71 -8.95 -5.97 2.15
N GLU A 72 -8.89 -7.03 1.37
CA GLU A 72 -9.23 -7.02 -0.06
C GLU A 72 -10.71 -6.68 -0.30
N ALA A 73 -11.61 -7.09 0.60
CA ALA A 73 -13.02 -6.69 0.55
C ALA A 73 -13.25 -5.19 0.79
N LEU A 74 -12.28 -4.50 1.39
CA LEU A 74 -12.33 -3.07 1.71
C LEU A 74 -11.46 -2.22 0.78
N LEU A 75 -10.63 -2.85 -0.06
CA LEU A 75 -9.79 -2.12 -1.00
C LEU A 75 -10.66 -1.43 -2.06
N PRO A 76 -10.35 -0.18 -2.42
CA PRO A 76 -11.04 0.51 -3.48
C PRO A 76 -10.83 -0.18 -4.83
N THR A 77 -11.89 -0.26 -5.64
CA THR A 77 -11.83 -0.73 -7.03
C THR A 77 -11.57 0.44 -8.00
N PRO A 78 -10.73 0.23 -9.05
CA PRO A 78 -9.82 -0.90 -9.21
C PRO A 78 -8.67 -0.85 -8.19
N ALA A 79 -8.24 -2.03 -7.72
CA ALA A 79 -7.02 -2.14 -6.91
C ALA A 79 -5.81 -1.61 -7.71
N PRO A 80 -4.75 -1.12 -7.05
CA PRO A 80 -3.53 -0.70 -7.75
C PRO A 80 -3.08 -1.82 -8.70
N ALA A 81 -2.89 -1.48 -9.97
CA ALA A 81 -2.45 -2.43 -10.97
C ALA A 81 -1.04 -2.90 -10.61
N LYS A 82 -0.79 -4.21 -10.62
CA LYS A 82 0.58 -4.73 -10.67
C LYS A 82 1.21 -4.23 -11.96
N HIS A 83 2.11 -3.26 -11.88
CA HIS A 83 3.00 -2.97 -13.00
C HIS A 83 4.07 -4.06 -13.01
N LEU A 84 3.89 -5.07 -13.87
CA LEU A 84 4.96 -6.00 -14.18
C LEU A 84 5.98 -5.20 -15.02
N HIS A 85 7.10 -4.81 -14.43
CA HIS A 85 8.21 -4.28 -15.23
C HIS A 85 8.72 -5.40 -16.15
N ASP A 86 8.31 -5.36 -17.41
CA ASP A 86 9.13 -5.93 -18.49
C ASP A 86 10.36 -5.02 -18.59
N ASN A 87 11.42 -5.35 -17.84
CA ASN A 87 12.70 -4.69 -17.97
C ASN A 87 13.42 -5.27 -19.22
N PRO A 88 13.55 -4.54 -20.34
CA PRO A 88 14.42 -4.98 -21.41
C PRO A 88 15.86 -4.74 -20.95
N LEU A 89 16.57 -5.83 -20.68
CA LEU A 89 18.04 -5.85 -20.62
C LEU A 89 18.65 -5.26 -21.89
#